data_AF-A0A958HKM1-F1
#
_entry.id   AF-A0A958HKM1-F1
#
_cell.length_a   1.000
_cell.length_b   1.000
_cell.length_c   1.000
_cell.angle_alpha   90.00
_cell.angle_beta   90.00
_cell.angle_gamma   90.00
#
_symmetry.space_group_name_H-M   'P 1'
#
loop_
_entity.id
_entity.type
_entity.pdbx_description
1 polymer ?
#
loop_
_entity_poly.entity_id
_entity_poly.type
_entity_poly.pdbx_seq_one_letter_code
_entity_poly.pdbx_strand_id
1 'polypeptide(L)'
;MNIVGISALYHESACCLLQEGRLSAAAMEERFTRIKHDPRLPVHAFRYCLAAAGLTIADVDCIAWYELPQKKLARQLWSVGSQPDAAETAHRNAALPEMLIRERLGHTGPLLFFDHHRSHAASAFFYSGWDRAAVLTVDGVGEWATTTYGRGLDAALDLFEEVRFPHSLGLLYAALTAYLGFRINSDEYKVMGLAAYGEPRFADRIWRLISDRPGGQFELDMRYFDFVAGKS
;
A
#
# COMPACT_ATOMS: atom_id res chain seq x y z
N MET A 1 6.77 22.95 11.06
CA MET A 1 7.05 21.51 10.98
C MET A 1 7.13 21.05 9.52
N ASN A 2 8.23 20.43 9.14
CA ASN A 2 8.51 19.83 7.83
C ASN A 2 8.55 18.30 7.97
N ILE A 3 7.55 17.61 7.42
CA ILE A 3 7.40 16.15 7.52
C ILE A 3 7.56 15.56 6.13
N VAL A 4 8.45 14.57 5.99
CA VAL A 4 8.60 13.82 4.75
C VAL A 4 7.88 12.48 4.87
N GLY A 5 6.96 12.18 3.95
CA GLY A 5 6.33 10.86 3.83
C GLY A 5 7.02 10.01 2.77
N ILE A 6 7.29 8.74 3.07
CA ILE A 6 7.96 7.80 2.15
C ILE A 6 7.14 6.51 2.01
N SER A 7 6.94 6.10 0.75
CA SER A 7 6.51 4.76 0.36
C SER A 7 7.56 4.11 -0.54
N ALA A 8 7.95 2.86 -0.25
CA ALA A 8 8.94 2.11 -1.02
C ALA A 8 8.96 0.61 -0.66
N LEU A 9 9.84 -0.14 -1.35
CA LEU A 9 10.17 -1.55 -1.13
C LEU A 9 9.05 -2.54 -1.47
N TYR A 10 8.12 -2.16 -2.36
CA TYR A 10 7.13 -3.06 -2.93
C TYR A 10 6.89 -2.76 -4.41
N HIS A 11 6.18 -1.67 -4.71
CA HIS A 11 6.04 -1.06 -6.03
C HIS A 11 5.74 0.44 -5.87
N GLU A 12 5.95 1.21 -6.94
CA GLU A 12 5.52 2.62 -7.03
C GLU A 12 6.06 3.51 -5.89
N SER A 13 7.37 3.44 -5.65
CA SER A 13 7.95 4.24 -4.58
C SER A 13 7.76 5.74 -4.82
N ALA A 14 7.51 6.46 -3.73
CA ALA A 14 7.14 7.86 -3.77
C ALA A 14 7.57 8.60 -2.51
N CYS A 15 7.74 9.91 -2.65
CA CYS A 15 8.02 10.83 -1.57
C CYS A 15 7.03 11.98 -1.60
N CYS A 16 6.58 12.44 -0.43
CA CYS A 16 5.89 13.70 -0.26
C CYS A 16 6.51 14.53 0.88
N LEU A 17 6.29 15.83 0.85
CA LEU A 17 6.72 16.78 1.88
C LEU A 17 5.52 17.62 2.32
N LEU A 18 5.25 17.61 3.62
CA LEU A 18 4.29 18.50 4.27
C LEU A 18 5.03 19.62 5.00
N GLN A 19 4.60 20.85 4.81
CA GLN A 19 5.05 22.03 5.56
C GLN A 19 3.86 22.64 6.29
N GLU A 20 3.93 22.67 7.63
CA GLU A 20 2.83 23.14 8.49
C GLU A 20 1.47 22.50 8.15
N GLY A 21 1.47 21.18 7.94
CA GLY A 21 0.27 20.42 7.58
C GLY A 21 -0.21 20.57 6.15
N ARG A 22 0.48 21.34 5.30
CA ARG A 22 0.13 21.53 3.88
C ARG A 22 1.07 20.76 2.98
N LEU A 23 0.53 20.08 1.98
CA LEU A 23 1.32 19.42 0.94
C LEU A 23 2.11 20.45 0.13
N SER A 24 3.43 20.40 0.22
CA SER A 24 4.34 21.29 -0.48
C SER A 24 4.84 20.67 -1.79
N ALA A 25 5.24 19.40 -1.74
CA ALA A 25 5.67 18.65 -2.92
C ALA A 25 5.35 17.16 -2.78
N ALA A 26 5.13 16.48 -3.91
CA ALA A 26 5.03 15.04 -3.99
C ALA A 26 5.51 14.55 -5.36
N ALA A 27 6.23 13.43 -5.39
CA ALA A 27 6.66 12.81 -6.63
C ALA A 27 6.84 11.30 -6.49
N MET A 28 6.63 10.59 -7.60
CA MET A 28 6.92 9.16 -7.72
C MET A 28 8.31 8.96 -8.33
N GLU A 29 9.06 7.98 -7.84
CA GLU A 29 10.44 7.72 -8.26
C GLU A 29 10.54 7.35 -9.74
N GLU A 30 9.56 6.59 -10.25
CA GLU A 30 9.52 6.16 -11.65
C GLU A 30 9.51 7.34 -12.65
N ARG A 31 9.08 8.53 -12.22
CA ARG A 31 9.10 9.73 -13.07
C ARG A 31 10.53 10.16 -13.38
N PHE A 32 11.47 9.91 -12.47
CA PHE A 32 12.89 10.22 -12.60
C PHE A 32 13.68 9.04 -13.16
N THR A 33 13.49 7.83 -12.63
CA THR A 33 14.28 6.66 -13.02
C THR A 33 13.85 6.05 -14.34
N ARG A 34 12.64 6.38 -14.81
CA ARG A 34 12.01 5.82 -16.01
C ARG A 34 11.80 4.30 -15.94
N ILE A 35 11.93 3.72 -14.75
CA ILE A 35 11.64 2.33 -14.46
C ILE A 35 10.21 2.28 -13.92
N LYS A 36 9.30 1.72 -14.71
CA LYS A 36 7.88 1.62 -14.34
C LYS A 36 7.74 0.83 -13.03
N HIS A 37 6.96 1.34 -12.09
CA HIS A 37 6.72 0.80 -10.76
C HIS A 37 8.00 0.61 -9.93
N ASP A 38 9.00 1.49 -10.09
CA ASP A 38 10.27 1.41 -9.36
C ASP A 38 10.03 1.18 -7.85
N PRO A 39 10.46 0.02 -7.30
CA PRO A 39 10.17 -0.31 -5.90
C PRO A 39 11.26 0.21 -4.96
N ARG A 40 12.38 0.73 -5.48
CA ARG A 40 13.53 1.10 -4.66
C ARG A 40 13.23 2.35 -3.85
N LEU A 41 14.06 2.63 -2.85
CA LEU A 41 13.95 3.85 -2.06
C LEU A 41 13.92 5.10 -2.98
N PRO A 42 12.96 6.03 -2.79
CA PRO A 42 12.69 7.11 -3.74
C PRO A 42 13.67 8.28 -3.58
N VAL A 43 14.95 8.06 -3.89
CA VAL A 43 16.04 9.04 -3.68
C VAL A 43 15.85 10.27 -4.56
N HIS A 44 15.43 10.10 -5.82
CA HIS A 44 15.23 11.23 -6.72
C HIS A 44 14.00 12.05 -6.34
N ALA A 45 12.88 11.39 -6.03
CA ALA A 45 11.68 12.08 -5.56
C ALA A 45 11.90 12.79 -4.22
N PHE A 46 12.66 12.19 -3.31
CA PHE A 46 13.05 12.82 -2.04
C PHE A 46 13.84 14.11 -2.25
N ARG A 47 14.89 14.06 -3.08
CA ARG A 47 15.69 15.26 -3.43
C ARG A 47 14.86 16.33 -4.11
N TYR A 48 13.96 15.93 -5.01
CA TYR A 48 13.03 16.84 -5.66
C TYR A 48 12.12 17.54 -4.64
N CYS A 49 11.51 16.81 -3.70
CA CYS A 49 10.61 17.41 -2.71
C CYS A 49 11.32 18.44 -1.83
N LEU A 50 12.56 18.16 -1.39
CA LEU A 50 13.37 19.12 -0.65
C LEU A 50 13.70 20.36 -1.49
N ALA A 51 14.18 20.16 -2.73
CA ALA A 51 14.55 21.26 -3.61
C ALA A 51 13.35 22.15 -3.97
N ALA A 52 12.18 21.57 -4.23
CA ALA A 52 10.96 22.29 -4.56
C ALA A 52 10.48 23.19 -3.40
N ALA A 53 10.75 22.79 -2.15
CA ALA A 53 10.42 23.55 -0.95
C ALA A 53 11.56 24.46 -0.46
N GLY A 54 12.69 24.50 -1.15
CA GLY A 54 13.87 25.25 -0.72
C GLY A 54 14.48 24.74 0.60
N LEU A 55 14.29 23.46 0.92
CA LEU A 55 14.75 22.82 2.14
C LEU A 55 15.99 21.96 1.92
N THR A 56 16.73 21.74 3.00
CA THR A 56 17.76 20.72 3.12
C THR A 56 17.28 19.59 4.02
N ILE A 57 18.03 18.49 4.07
CA ILE A 57 17.73 17.39 5.01
C ILE A 57 17.75 17.84 6.48
N ALA A 58 18.55 18.86 6.82
CA ALA A 58 18.63 19.38 8.18
C ALA A 58 17.34 20.10 8.62
N ASP A 59 16.51 20.51 7.67
CA ASP A 59 15.24 21.17 7.94
C ASP A 59 14.08 20.17 8.13
N VAL A 60 14.31 18.87 7.92
CA VAL A 60 13.29 17.82 8.05
C VAL A 60 13.15 17.40 9.52
N ASP A 61 11.97 17.64 10.09
CA ASP A 61 11.70 17.31 11.49
C ASP A 61 11.54 15.81 11.71
N CYS A 62 10.86 15.13 10.79
CA CYS A 62 10.72 13.67 10.82
C CYS A 62 10.42 13.08 9.44
N ILE A 63 10.69 11.77 9.32
CA ILE A 63 10.26 10.95 8.18
C ILE A 63 9.17 9.98 8.64
N ALA A 64 8.03 9.99 7.96
CA ALA A 64 6.93 9.06 8.14
C ALA A 64 7.00 7.96 7.07
N TRP A 65 6.97 6.70 7.52
CA TRP A 65 6.93 5.51 6.68
C TRP A 65 5.52 4.91 6.67
N TYR A 66 5.09 4.48 5.49
CA TYR A 66 3.71 4.13 5.19
C TYR A 66 3.16 2.84 5.84
N GLU A 67 4.02 1.93 6.28
CA GLU A 67 3.64 0.61 6.83
C GLU A 67 4.41 0.25 8.12
N LEU A 68 3.97 -0.79 8.85
CA LEU A 68 4.67 -1.35 10.00
C LEU A 68 5.53 -2.57 9.59
N PRO A 69 6.87 -2.44 9.46
CA PRO A 69 7.71 -3.48 8.86
C PRO A 69 7.68 -4.81 9.62
N GLN A 70 7.55 -4.76 10.95
CA GLN A 70 7.46 -5.95 11.79
C GLN A 70 6.15 -6.72 11.57
N LYS A 71 5.01 -6.03 11.43
CA LYS A 71 3.72 -6.69 11.16
C LYS A 71 3.70 -7.29 9.76
N LYS A 72 4.25 -6.58 8.77
CA LYS A 72 4.41 -7.09 7.40
C LYS A 72 5.30 -8.34 7.37
N LEU A 73 6.44 -8.31 8.06
CA LEU A 73 7.32 -9.47 8.18
C LEU A 73 6.58 -10.68 8.78
N ALA A 74 5.80 -10.46 9.85
CA ALA A 74 5.01 -11.52 10.47
C ALA A 74 4.01 -12.16 9.48
N ARG A 75 3.29 -11.36 8.69
CA ARG A 75 2.41 -11.89 7.62
C ARG A 75 3.18 -12.64 6.55
N GLN A 76 4.30 -12.08 6.09
CA GLN A 76 5.12 -12.73 5.06
C GLN A 76 5.60 -14.10 5.53
N LEU A 77 6.04 -14.23 6.78
CA LEU A 77 6.43 -15.50 7.39
C LEU A 77 5.25 -16.47 7.53
N TRP A 78 4.07 -15.97 7.90
CA TRP A 78 2.85 -16.78 7.92
C TRP A 78 2.50 -17.34 6.52
N SER A 79 2.71 -16.54 5.47
CA SER A 79 2.34 -16.85 4.09
C SER A 79 3.17 -17.99 3.46
N VAL A 80 4.48 -18.08 3.76
CA VAL A 80 5.34 -19.20 3.29
C VAL A 80 5.15 -20.50 4.07
N GLY A 81 4.41 -20.48 5.19
CA GLY A 81 4.22 -21.65 6.04
C GLY A 81 5.55 -22.25 6.52
N SER A 82 5.63 -23.59 6.54
CA SER A 82 6.78 -24.35 7.09
C SER A 82 7.88 -24.68 6.07
N GLN A 83 7.81 -24.18 4.84
CA GLN A 83 8.86 -24.39 3.82
C GLN A 83 9.36 -23.06 3.25
N PRO A 84 10.01 -22.21 4.08
CA PRO A 84 10.63 -21.00 3.59
C PRO A 84 11.78 -21.36 2.64
N ASP A 85 11.73 -20.88 1.40
CA ASP A 85 12.94 -20.81 0.59
C ASP A 85 13.90 -19.79 1.27
N ALA A 86 15.14 -20.21 1.48
CA ALA A 86 16.18 -19.37 2.08
C ALA A 86 16.42 -18.09 1.26
N ALA A 87 16.26 -18.15 -0.07
CA ALA A 87 16.38 -16.99 -0.94
C ALA A 87 15.20 -16.00 -0.78
N GLU A 88 13.97 -16.51 -0.64
CA GLU A 88 12.79 -15.67 -0.40
C GLU A 88 12.79 -14.99 0.96
N THR A 89 13.47 -15.60 1.95
CA THR A 89 13.49 -15.11 3.33
C THR A 89 14.58 -14.06 3.53
N ALA A 90 15.67 -14.10 2.75
CA ALA A 90 16.79 -13.17 2.85
C ALA A 90 16.41 -11.70 2.56
N HIS A 91 15.34 -11.46 1.79
CA HIS A 91 14.83 -10.12 1.48
C HIS A 91 13.89 -9.56 2.55
N ARG A 92 13.54 -10.35 3.57
CA ARG A 92 12.53 -9.98 4.59
C ARG A 92 13.24 -9.46 5.84
N ASN A 93 13.50 -8.16 5.85
CA ASN A 93 14.16 -7.51 6.96
C ASN A 93 13.34 -6.29 7.42
N ALA A 94 12.77 -6.38 8.62
CA ALA A 94 11.97 -5.29 9.19
C ALA A 94 12.80 -4.03 9.53
N ALA A 95 14.14 -4.15 9.63
CA ALA A 95 15.03 -3.01 9.83
C ALA A 95 15.44 -2.33 8.50
N LEU A 96 15.15 -2.94 7.35
CA LEU A 96 15.59 -2.43 6.04
C LEU A 96 15.10 -0.99 5.76
N PRO A 97 13.83 -0.61 6.04
CA PRO A 97 13.39 0.76 5.83
C PRO A 97 14.22 1.78 6.59
N GLU A 98 14.45 1.54 7.90
CA GLU A 98 15.24 2.43 8.74
C GLU A 98 16.68 2.51 8.22
N MET A 99 17.34 1.38 7.99
CA MET A 99 18.70 1.33 7.45
C MET A 99 18.83 2.15 6.17
N LEU A 100 17.92 1.95 5.21
CA LEU A 100 17.95 2.67 3.94
C LEU A 100 17.71 4.18 4.10
N ILE A 101 16.81 4.59 4.98
CA ILE A 101 16.57 6.01 5.26
C ILE A 101 17.83 6.64 5.87
N ARG A 102 18.44 6.00 6.87
CA ARG A 102 19.66 6.50 7.51
C ARG A 102 20.82 6.57 6.53
N GLU A 103 21.08 5.49 5.79
CA GLU A 103 22.28 5.36 4.95
C GLU A 103 22.16 6.08 3.60
N ARG A 104 20.97 6.15 3.00
CA ARG A 104 20.78 6.63 1.62
C ARG A 104 20.14 8.00 1.55
N LEU A 105 19.31 8.38 2.53
CA LEU A 105 18.72 9.72 2.61
C LEU A 105 19.44 10.63 3.60
N GLY A 106 20.22 10.05 4.53
CA GLY A 106 21.04 10.81 5.47
C GLY A 106 20.25 11.46 6.61
N HIS A 107 18.98 11.07 6.81
CA HIS A 107 18.18 11.59 7.91
C HIS A 107 18.59 10.94 9.23
N THR A 108 18.89 11.73 10.26
CA THR A 108 19.24 11.24 11.60
C THR A 108 18.15 11.51 12.66
N GLY A 109 17.11 12.26 12.30
CA GLY A 109 15.99 12.60 13.19
C GLY A 109 14.97 11.48 13.40
N PRO A 110 13.82 11.77 14.01
CA PRO A 110 12.75 10.80 14.24
C PRO A 110 12.25 10.12 12.96
N LEU A 111 11.98 8.81 13.08
CA LEU A 111 11.27 8.00 12.11
C LEU A 111 9.94 7.56 12.73
N LEU A 112 8.84 7.78 12.00
CA LEU A 112 7.50 7.39 12.40
C LEU A 112 7.00 6.30 11.44
N PHE A 113 6.39 5.25 11.97
CA PHE A 113 5.83 4.16 11.17
C PHE A 113 4.33 4.06 11.46
N PHE A 114 3.53 3.90 10.42
CA PHE A 114 2.06 3.85 10.51
C PHE A 114 1.52 2.59 9.83
N ASP A 115 0.33 2.14 10.19
CA ASP A 115 -0.32 1.03 9.47
C ASP A 115 -0.62 1.43 8.02
N HIS A 116 -0.39 0.51 7.07
CA HIS A 116 -0.54 0.73 5.62
C HIS A 116 -1.91 1.28 5.22
N HIS A 117 -2.97 0.63 5.70
CA HIS A 117 -4.34 1.07 5.41
C HIS A 117 -4.70 2.39 6.11
N ARG A 118 -4.06 2.70 7.25
CA ARG A 118 -4.19 4.02 7.89
C ARG A 118 -3.53 5.11 7.05
N SER A 119 -2.39 4.83 6.42
CA SER A 119 -1.75 5.73 5.47
C SER A 119 -2.65 6.00 4.25
N HIS A 120 -3.30 4.98 3.70
CA HIS A 120 -4.31 5.15 2.64
C HIS A 120 -5.51 5.99 3.10
N ALA A 121 -6.07 5.65 4.27
CA ALA A 121 -7.22 6.37 4.81
C ALA A 121 -6.90 7.85 5.10
N ALA A 122 -5.71 8.13 5.63
CA ALA A 122 -5.24 9.49 5.92
C ALA A 122 -5.03 10.33 4.66
N SER A 123 -4.46 9.74 3.59
CA SER A 123 -4.25 10.46 2.33
C SER A 123 -5.56 10.83 1.63
N ALA A 124 -6.63 10.07 1.86
CA ALA A 124 -7.97 10.40 1.39
C ALA A 124 -8.66 11.41 2.32
N PHE A 125 -8.85 11.07 3.60
CA PHE A 125 -9.70 11.85 4.51
C PHE A 125 -9.19 13.27 4.74
N PHE A 126 -7.91 13.46 5.10
CA PHE A 126 -7.37 14.77 5.44
C PHE A 126 -7.27 15.74 4.24
N TYR A 127 -7.41 15.23 3.02
CA TYR A 127 -7.41 16.01 1.79
C TYR A 127 -8.79 16.04 1.11
N SER A 128 -9.81 15.47 1.74
CA SER A 128 -11.14 15.33 1.15
C SER A 128 -11.96 16.62 1.18
N GLY A 129 -11.62 17.56 2.06
CA GLY A 129 -12.39 18.78 2.31
C GLY A 129 -13.62 18.60 3.20
N TRP A 130 -13.80 17.41 3.79
CA TRP A 130 -14.90 17.10 4.69
C TRP A 130 -14.41 16.99 6.13
N ASP A 131 -15.14 17.61 7.07
CA ASP A 131 -14.88 17.46 8.50
C ASP A 131 -15.37 16.10 9.04
N ARG A 132 -16.23 15.40 8.30
CA ARG A 132 -16.73 14.07 8.66
C ARG A 132 -16.95 13.21 7.43
N ALA A 133 -16.45 11.98 7.46
CA ALA A 133 -16.63 11.03 6.36
C ALA A 133 -16.62 9.59 6.87
N ALA A 134 -17.39 8.72 6.22
CA ALA A 134 -17.10 7.29 6.25
C ALA A 134 -15.85 7.05 5.39
N VAL A 135 -14.94 6.21 5.87
CA VAL A 135 -13.67 5.92 5.19
C VAL A 135 -13.62 4.43 4.88
N LEU A 136 -13.40 4.10 3.62
CA LEU A 136 -13.24 2.74 3.12
C LEU A 136 -11.92 2.66 2.36
N THR A 137 -11.07 1.72 2.72
CA THR A 137 -9.89 1.38 1.91
C THR A 137 -10.04 -0.06 1.42
N VAL A 138 -9.82 -0.30 0.13
CA VAL A 138 -9.83 -1.62 -0.50
C VAL A 138 -8.52 -1.75 -1.26
N ASP A 139 -7.70 -2.73 -0.89
CA ASP A 139 -6.35 -2.92 -1.41
C ASP A 139 -6.07 -4.41 -1.66
N GLY A 140 -4.94 -4.72 -2.31
CA GLY A 140 -4.42 -6.07 -2.43
C GLY A 140 -4.12 -6.65 -1.04
N VAL A 141 -3.11 -6.11 -0.36
CA VAL A 141 -2.74 -6.50 1.01
C VAL A 141 -1.79 -5.48 1.65
N GLY A 142 -2.12 -5.03 2.86
CA GLY A 142 -1.21 -4.27 3.73
C GLY A 142 -0.35 -5.19 4.60
N GLU A 143 -0.26 -4.89 5.90
CA GLU A 143 0.38 -5.78 6.87
C GLU A 143 -0.47 -7.01 7.15
N TRP A 144 -1.79 -6.84 7.26
CA TRP A 144 -2.79 -7.92 7.37
C TRP A 144 -4.12 -7.53 6.74
N ALA A 145 -4.52 -6.27 6.90
CA ALA A 145 -5.73 -5.74 6.28
C ALA A 145 -5.64 -5.84 4.76
N THR A 146 -6.81 -6.04 4.15
CA THR A 146 -7.06 -6.00 2.70
C THR A 146 -8.22 -5.07 2.40
N THR A 147 -9.11 -4.87 3.37
CA THR A 147 -10.14 -3.84 3.37
C THR A 147 -10.27 -3.27 4.78
N THR A 148 -10.42 -1.95 4.94
CA THR A 148 -10.72 -1.35 6.25
C THR A 148 -11.91 -0.41 6.19
N TYR A 149 -12.67 -0.39 7.28
CA TYR A 149 -13.80 0.49 7.51
C TYR A 149 -13.46 1.44 8.65
N GLY A 150 -13.80 2.71 8.46
CA GLY A 150 -13.50 3.72 9.44
C GLY A 150 -14.37 4.96 9.32
N ARG A 151 -14.07 5.90 10.20
CA ARG A 151 -14.65 7.23 10.21
C ARG A 151 -13.55 8.27 10.37
N GLY A 152 -13.68 9.34 9.60
CA GLY A 152 -12.99 10.59 9.85
C GLY A 152 -13.92 11.55 10.59
N LEU A 153 -13.41 12.22 11.62
CA LEU A 153 -14.09 13.31 12.33
C LEU A 153 -13.05 14.36 12.73
N ASP A 154 -13.15 15.55 12.16
CA ASP A 154 -12.21 16.67 12.30
C ASP A 154 -10.77 16.20 12.03
N ALA A 155 -9.91 16.22 13.05
CA ALA A 155 -8.52 15.77 12.99
C ALA A 155 -8.33 14.28 13.36
N ALA A 156 -9.41 13.56 13.66
CA ALA A 156 -9.37 12.16 14.06
C ALA A 156 -9.70 11.23 12.89
N LEU A 157 -8.95 10.13 12.81
CA LEU A 157 -9.19 9.03 11.88
C LEU A 157 -9.18 7.72 12.66
N ASP A 158 -10.34 7.06 12.68
CA ASP A 158 -10.62 5.85 13.46
C ASP A 158 -11.03 4.72 12.53
N LEU A 159 -10.13 3.75 12.34
CA LEU A 159 -10.40 2.51 11.60
C LEU A 159 -10.85 1.45 12.61
N PHE A 160 -12.11 1.04 12.54
CA PHE A 160 -12.73 0.18 13.55
C PHE A 160 -12.98 -1.25 13.10
N GLU A 161 -12.94 -1.53 11.80
CA GLU A 161 -13.08 -2.88 11.25
C GLU A 161 -12.14 -3.11 10.06
N GLU A 162 -11.74 -4.37 9.87
CA GLU A 162 -10.92 -4.80 8.73
C GLU A 162 -11.34 -6.19 8.23
N VAL A 163 -11.22 -6.40 6.92
CA VAL A 163 -11.11 -7.74 6.32
C VAL A 163 -9.62 -8.04 6.23
N ARG A 164 -9.23 -9.24 6.63
CA ARG A 164 -7.83 -9.65 6.71
C ARG A 164 -7.48 -10.64 5.61
N PHE A 165 -6.22 -10.57 5.20
CA PHE A 165 -5.57 -11.59 4.40
C PHE A 165 -5.81 -12.99 5.03
N PRO A 166 -6.19 -14.01 4.23
CA PRO A 166 -6.05 -14.09 2.78
C PRO A 166 -7.25 -13.57 1.96
N HIS A 167 -8.31 -13.06 2.58
CA HIS A 167 -9.49 -12.62 1.85
C HIS A 167 -9.29 -11.19 1.35
N SER A 168 -9.27 -11.00 0.03
CA SER A 168 -8.99 -9.69 -0.59
C SER A 168 -9.69 -9.53 -1.93
N LEU A 169 -10.52 -8.51 -2.07
CA LEU A 169 -11.08 -8.15 -3.37
C LEU A 169 -10.00 -7.66 -4.34
N GLY A 170 -8.94 -7.02 -3.84
CA GLY A 170 -7.79 -6.63 -4.65
C GLY A 170 -7.06 -7.85 -5.23
N LEU A 171 -6.79 -8.87 -4.41
CA LEU A 171 -6.15 -10.10 -4.89
C LEU A 171 -7.07 -10.97 -5.74
N LEU A 172 -8.38 -10.97 -5.49
CA LEU A 172 -9.37 -11.57 -6.41
C LEU A 172 -9.28 -10.93 -7.80
N TYR A 173 -9.25 -9.60 -7.86
CA TYR A 173 -9.15 -8.86 -9.11
C TYR A 173 -7.79 -9.07 -9.81
N ALA A 174 -6.71 -9.15 -9.03
CA ALA A 174 -5.38 -9.52 -9.53
C ALA A 174 -5.34 -10.94 -10.12
N ALA A 175 -5.96 -11.92 -9.45
CA ALA A 175 -6.03 -13.30 -9.94
C ALA A 175 -6.82 -13.38 -11.26
N LEU A 176 -7.92 -12.63 -11.39
CA LEU A 176 -8.65 -12.51 -12.65
C LEU A 176 -7.81 -11.83 -13.74
N THR A 177 -7.05 -10.80 -13.37
CA THR A 177 -6.12 -10.12 -14.28
C THR A 177 -5.07 -11.10 -14.82
N ALA A 178 -4.47 -11.90 -13.95
CA ALA A 178 -3.53 -12.96 -14.32
C ALA A 178 -4.18 -14.02 -15.22
N TYR A 179 -5.38 -14.50 -14.84
CA TYR A 179 -6.12 -15.52 -15.59
C TYR A 179 -6.42 -15.08 -17.03
N LEU A 180 -6.68 -13.79 -17.24
CA LEU A 180 -6.91 -13.20 -18.56
C LEU A 180 -5.62 -12.94 -19.36
N GLY A 181 -4.46 -13.32 -18.82
CA GLY A 181 -3.15 -13.16 -19.46
C GLY A 181 -2.53 -11.78 -19.30
N PHE A 182 -3.05 -10.95 -18.39
CA PHE A 182 -2.51 -9.62 -18.08
C PHE A 182 -1.53 -9.66 -16.91
N ARG A 183 -0.69 -8.63 -16.82
CA ARG A 183 0.32 -8.52 -15.76
C ARG A 183 -0.29 -7.99 -14.45
N ILE A 184 -0.15 -8.77 -13.37
CA ILE A 184 -0.54 -8.39 -12.00
C ILE A 184 0.23 -7.16 -11.52
N ASN A 185 -0.40 -6.33 -10.69
CA ASN A 185 0.09 -5.05 -10.15
C ASN A 185 0.52 -4.07 -11.25
N SER A 186 -0.15 -4.11 -12.41
CA SER A 186 0.16 -3.27 -13.56
C SER A 186 -1.05 -3.09 -14.46
N ASP A 187 -1.72 -4.18 -14.83
CA ASP A 187 -2.67 -4.19 -15.95
C ASP A 187 -4.14 -4.34 -15.51
N GLU A 188 -4.42 -4.26 -14.21
CA GLU A 188 -5.78 -4.26 -13.63
C GLU A 188 -6.69 -3.21 -14.29
N TYR A 189 -6.12 -2.05 -14.62
CA TYR A 189 -6.85 -0.98 -15.31
C TYR A 189 -7.25 -1.35 -16.75
N LYS A 190 -6.49 -2.23 -17.42
CA LYS A 190 -6.85 -2.73 -18.76
C LYS A 190 -8.05 -3.65 -18.68
N VAL A 191 -8.07 -4.53 -17.67
CA VAL A 191 -9.23 -5.40 -17.39
C VAL A 191 -10.47 -4.57 -17.08
N MET A 192 -10.31 -3.49 -16.29
CA MET A 192 -11.41 -2.56 -15.99
C MET A 192 -11.90 -1.86 -17.27
N GLY A 193 -10.98 -1.41 -18.13
CA GLY A 193 -11.32 -0.80 -19.42
C GLY A 193 -12.06 -1.76 -20.36
N LEU A 194 -11.67 -3.04 -20.37
CA LEU A 194 -12.36 -4.08 -21.15
C LEU A 194 -13.76 -4.39 -20.61
N ALA A 195 -13.99 -4.26 -19.30
CA ALA A 195 -15.28 -4.54 -18.68
C ALA A 195 -16.41 -3.67 -19.26
N ALA A 196 -16.11 -2.46 -19.73
CA ALA A 196 -17.08 -1.57 -20.37
C ALA A 196 -17.64 -2.10 -21.71
N TYR A 197 -16.95 -3.06 -22.35
CA TYR A 197 -17.36 -3.70 -23.59
C TYR A 197 -17.96 -5.10 -23.39
N GLY A 198 -17.94 -5.60 -22.16
CA GLY A 198 -18.38 -6.95 -21.82
C GLY A 198 -19.85 -7.05 -21.44
N GLU A 199 -20.34 -8.29 -21.39
CA GLU A 199 -21.59 -8.64 -20.74
C GLU A 199 -21.28 -9.43 -19.46
N PRO A 200 -22.04 -9.26 -18.36
CA PRO A 200 -21.80 -9.91 -17.07
C PRO A 200 -22.18 -11.41 -17.06
N ARG A 201 -21.87 -12.16 -18.12
CA ARG A 201 -22.22 -13.58 -18.34
C ARG A 201 -21.72 -14.52 -17.24
N PHE A 202 -20.68 -14.13 -16.51
CA PHE A 202 -20.07 -14.91 -15.44
C PHE A 202 -20.24 -14.30 -14.05
N ALA A 203 -21.03 -13.22 -13.90
CA ALA A 203 -21.19 -12.54 -12.61
C ALA A 203 -21.60 -13.51 -11.49
N ASP A 204 -22.61 -14.35 -11.71
CA ASP A 204 -23.04 -15.35 -10.72
C ASP A 204 -21.96 -16.36 -10.35
N ARG A 205 -21.05 -16.69 -11.29
CA ARG A 205 -19.95 -17.61 -11.01
C ARG A 205 -18.87 -16.93 -10.17
N ILE A 206 -18.58 -15.66 -10.44
CA ILE A 206 -17.65 -14.86 -9.65
C ILE A 206 -18.21 -14.62 -8.25
N TRP A 207 -19.50 -14.31 -8.12
CA TRP A 207 -20.16 -14.15 -6.82
C TRP A 207 -20.10 -15.41 -5.95
N ARG A 208 -20.10 -16.61 -6.53
CA ARG A 208 -19.92 -17.87 -5.79
C ARG A 208 -18.52 -18.03 -5.19
N LEU A 209 -17.53 -17.26 -5.64
CA LEU A 209 -16.18 -17.25 -5.06
C LEU A 209 -16.12 -16.41 -3.77
N ILE A 210 -17.18 -15.67 -3.45
CA ILE A 210 -17.25 -14.76 -2.32
C ILE A 210 -18.41 -15.20 -1.42
N SER A 211 -18.11 -15.41 -0.13
CA SER A 211 -19.11 -15.62 0.90
C SER A 211 -19.32 -14.33 1.67
N ASP A 212 -20.52 -13.75 1.53
CA ASP A 212 -20.91 -12.58 2.32
C ASP A 212 -21.00 -12.93 3.80
N ARG A 213 -20.48 -12.05 4.65
CA ARG A 213 -20.59 -12.13 6.10
C ARG A 213 -21.25 -10.85 6.64
N PRO A 214 -21.88 -10.89 7.83
CA PRO A 214 -22.47 -9.69 8.43
C PRO A 214 -21.47 -8.54 8.59
N GLY A 215 -21.95 -7.30 8.58
CA GLY A 215 -21.10 -6.12 8.82
C GLY A 215 -20.19 -5.73 7.65
N GLY A 216 -20.47 -6.20 6.42
CA GLY A 216 -19.60 -5.93 5.26
C GLY A 216 -18.34 -6.80 5.24
N GLN A 217 -18.26 -7.82 6.09
CA GLN A 217 -17.20 -8.81 6.06
C GLN A 217 -17.40 -9.76 4.87
N PHE A 218 -16.32 -10.35 4.36
CA PHE A 218 -16.40 -11.36 3.29
C PHE A 218 -15.24 -12.34 3.38
N GLU A 219 -15.47 -13.53 2.84
CA GLU A 219 -14.44 -14.56 2.69
C GLU A 219 -14.40 -15.03 1.24
N LEU A 220 -13.18 -15.23 0.73
CA LEU A 220 -12.98 -15.87 -0.56
C LEU A 220 -12.96 -17.38 -0.43
N ASP A 221 -13.47 -18.09 -1.43
CA ASP A 221 -13.28 -19.52 -1.58
C ASP A 221 -11.84 -19.83 -1.99
N MET A 222 -10.99 -20.03 -0.98
CA MET A 222 -9.55 -20.21 -1.15
C MET A 222 -9.15 -21.46 -1.95
N ARG A 223 -10.09 -22.36 -2.30
CA ARG A 223 -9.81 -23.50 -3.19
C ARG A 223 -9.43 -23.08 -4.61
N TYR A 224 -9.75 -21.84 -4.99
CA TYR A 224 -9.49 -21.29 -6.31
C TYR A 224 -8.25 -20.39 -6.38
N PHE A 225 -7.54 -20.18 -5.26
CA PHE A 225 -6.45 -19.19 -5.17
C PHE A 225 -5.23 -19.75 -4.44
N ASP A 226 -4.03 -19.45 -4.94
CA ASP A 226 -2.74 -19.85 -4.37
C ASP A 226 -1.82 -18.66 -4.02
N PHE A 227 -2.29 -17.41 -4.17
CA PHE A 227 -1.55 -16.20 -3.80
C PHE A 227 -1.13 -16.15 -2.32
N VAL A 228 -1.69 -17.01 -1.45
CA VAL A 228 -1.23 -17.19 -0.06
C VAL A 228 0.21 -17.65 -0.01
N ALA A 229 0.61 -18.54 -0.93
CA ALA A 229 1.97 -19.07 -1.02
C ALA A 229 2.92 -18.16 -1.81
N GLY A 230 2.47 -16.97 -2.26
CA GLY A 230 3.25 -16.11 -3.15
C GLY A 230 3.43 -16.66 -4.57
N LYS A 231 2.63 -17.66 -4.95
CA LYS A 231 2.62 -18.23 -6.30
C LYS A 231 1.47 -17.61 -7.10
N SER A 232 1.84 -17.12 -8.28
CA SER A 232 1.02 -16.57 -9.39
C SER A 232 -0.33 -15.95 -9.05
#